data_AF-A0A8J6THD9-F1
#
_entry.id   AF-A0A8J6THD9-F1
#
_cell.length_a   1.000
_cell.length_b   1.000
_cell.length_c   1.000
_cell.angle_alpha   90.00
_cell.angle_beta   90.00
_cell.angle_gamma   90.00
#
_symmetry.space_group_name_H-M   'P 1'
#
loop_
_entity.id
_entity.type
_entity.pdbx_description
1 polymer ?
#
loop_
_entity_poly.entity_id
_entity_poly.type
_entity_poly.pdbx_seq_one_letter_code
_entity_poly.pdbx_strand_id
1 'polypeptide(L)'
;MKFETLSLVLPADTHDFTAAIVKIKAASPDIVFVSANVPFSIAFMRQARELDLSPKEFQVIHHGGVFKKGLGAGAEGVIGQSYWAPGMEYGNPVLFQEVMQRSGINLEDFPWAPAYMVAFEVAVQAIERAGSLDKEKLMAALRNLKVMTIGGVVSFAENGVGTINTYPSQIIDGKYHIIWPPEVATARHKY
;
A
#
# COMPACT_ATOMS: atom_id res chain seq x y z
N MET A 1 -19.83 -11.68 -9.45
CA MET A 1 -19.00 -11.30 -10.60
C MET A 1 -17.88 -12.33 -10.73
N LYS A 2 -17.70 -12.97 -11.89
CA LYS A 2 -16.59 -13.92 -12.13
C LYS A 2 -15.49 -13.16 -12.86
N PHE A 3 -14.27 -13.20 -12.32
CA PHE A 3 -13.09 -12.69 -13.01
C PHE A 3 -12.51 -13.84 -13.84
N GLU A 4 -12.12 -13.54 -15.08
CA GLU A 4 -11.24 -14.41 -15.85
C GLU A 4 -9.79 -14.05 -15.49
N THR A 5 -9.00 -15.02 -15.08
CA THR A 5 -7.65 -14.77 -14.54
C THR A 5 -6.62 -15.56 -15.32
N LEU A 6 -5.64 -14.85 -15.89
CA LEU A 6 -4.38 -15.41 -16.33
C LEU A 6 -3.34 -15.25 -15.21
N SER A 7 -2.84 -16.36 -14.67
CA SER A 7 -1.75 -16.34 -13.68
C SER A 7 -0.44 -16.78 -14.31
N LEU A 8 0.62 -16.00 -14.09
CA LEU A 8 1.99 -16.30 -14.53
C LEU A 8 2.92 -16.15 -13.31
N VAL A 9 3.71 -17.19 -13.06
CA VAL A 9 4.77 -17.18 -12.05
C VAL A 9 6.09 -17.29 -12.79
N LEU A 10 7.00 -16.36 -12.52
CA LEU A 10 8.29 -16.26 -13.17
C LEU A 10 9.41 -16.47 -12.14
N PRO A 11 10.57 -17.04 -12.52
CA PRO A 11 11.74 -17.12 -11.66
C PRO A 11 12.18 -15.75 -11.13
N ALA A 12 12.71 -15.70 -9.91
CA ALA A 12 13.10 -14.44 -9.26
C ALA A 12 14.24 -13.70 -9.97
N ASP A 13 15.06 -14.41 -10.75
CA ASP A 13 16.17 -13.92 -11.57
C ASP A 13 15.76 -13.62 -13.03
N THR A 14 14.45 -13.57 -13.32
CA THR A 14 13.96 -13.18 -14.64
C THR A 14 14.35 -11.74 -14.96
N HIS A 15 15.04 -11.56 -16.08
CA HIS A 15 15.40 -10.24 -16.62
C HIS A 15 14.72 -9.93 -17.96
N ASP A 16 14.21 -10.94 -18.66
CA ASP A 16 13.45 -10.80 -19.91
C ASP A 16 12.00 -11.24 -19.69
N PHE A 17 11.07 -10.30 -19.83
CA PHE A 17 9.64 -10.48 -19.63
C PHE A 17 8.88 -10.62 -20.95
N THR A 18 9.57 -10.61 -22.10
CA THR A 18 8.95 -10.56 -23.44
C THR A 18 7.88 -11.63 -23.62
N ALA A 19 8.21 -12.89 -23.33
CA ALA A 19 7.27 -14.01 -23.49
C ALA A 19 6.03 -13.87 -22.57
N ALA A 20 6.23 -13.42 -21.33
CA ALA A 20 5.14 -13.18 -20.39
C ALA A 20 4.25 -12.03 -20.87
N ILE A 21 4.85 -10.91 -21.29
CA ILE A 21 4.14 -9.73 -21.79
C ILE A 21 3.34 -10.07 -23.05
N VAL A 22 3.90 -10.80 -24.01
CA VAL A 22 3.18 -11.27 -25.21
C VAL A 22 1.95 -12.09 -24.83
N LYS A 23 2.09 -13.00 -23.86
CA LYS A 23 0.98 -13.82 -23.37
C LYS A 23 -0.08 -12.97 -22.66
N ILE A 24 0.32 -11.98 -21.86
CA ILE A 24 -0.58 -11.02 -21.21
C ILE A 24 -1.33 -10.21 -22.27
N LYS A 25 -0.64 -9.66 -23.28
CA LYS A 25 -1.27 -8.90 -24.37
C LYS A 25 -2.31 -9.74 -25.12
N ALA A 26 -2.01 -11.00 -25.41
CA ALA A 26 -2.94 -11.91 -26.09
C ALA A 26 -4.25 -12.13 -25.31
N ALA A 27 -4.20 -12.03 -23.97
CA ALA A 27 -5.37 -12.12 -23.11
C ALA A 27 -6.20 -10.82 -23.02
N SER A 28 -5.70 -9.70 -23.57
CA SER A 28 -6.37 -8.38 -23.55
C SER A 28 -6.95 -7.98 -22.17
N PRO A 29 -6.13 -7.97 -21.09
CA PRO A 29 -6.64 -7.77 -19.74
C PRO A 29 -7.07 -6.32 -19.50
N ASP A 30 -8.14 -6.15 -18.72
CA ASP A 30 -8.48 -4.85 -18.16
C ASP A 30 -7.44 -4.42 -17.09
N ILE A 31 -6.95 -5.36 -16.28
CA ILE A 31 -6.05 -5.11 -15.15
C ILE A 31 -4.84 -6.05 -15.22
N VAL A 32 -3.64 -5.49 -15.03
CA VAL A 32 -2.42 -6.28 -14.80
C VAL A 32 -1.96 -6.07 -13.36
N PHE A 33 -1.98 -7.14 -12.57
CA PHE A 33 -1.53 -7.15 -11.18
C PHE A 33 -0.12 -7.74 -11.06
N VAL A 34 0.83 -6.93 -10.59
CA VAL A 34 2.25 -7.28 -10.43
C VAL A 34 2.56 -7.49 -8.95
N SER A 35 2.63 -8.76 -8.55
CA SER A 35 3.00 -9.18 -7.20
C SER A 35 4.49 -9.51 -7.11
N ALA A 36 5.36 -8.50 -7.13
CA ALA A 36 6.80 -8.71 -7.10
C ALA A 36 7.52 -7.62 -6.29
N ASN A 37 8.80 -7.86 -5.99
CA ASN A 37 9.65 -6.86 -5.36
C ASN A 37 9.87 -5.65 -6.29
N VAL A 38 10.39 -4.55 -5.74
CA VAL A 38 10.53 -3.27 -6.47
C VAL A 38 11.40 -3.39 -7.73
N PRO A 39 12.62 -3.98 -7.70
CA PRO A 39 13.44 -4.09 -8.90
C PRO A 39 12.79 -4.90 -10.02
N PHE A 40 12.16 -6.03 -9.67
CA PHE A 40 11.45 -6.88 -10.62
C PHE A 40 10.26 -6.15 -11.24
N SER A 41 9.47 -5.44 -10.42
CA SER A 41 8.33 -4.64 -10.88
C SER A 41 8.76 -3.51 -11.81
N ILE A 42 9.87 -2.82 -11.51
CA ILE A 42 10.43 -1.78 -12.40
C ILE A 42 10.84 -2.40 -13.74
N ALA A 43 11.57 -3.52 -13.73
CA ALA A 43 12.04 -4.17 -14.95
C ALA A 43 10.88 -4.66 -15.83
N PHE A 44 9.88 -5.31 -15.22
CA PHE A 44 8.66 -5.71 -15.91
C PHE A 44 7.92 -4.52 -16.51
N MET A 45 7.69 -3.45 -15.72
CA MET A 45 6.95 -2.27 -16.19
C MET A 45 7.65 -1.53 -17.32
N ARG A 46 8.99 -1.48 -17.34
CA ARG A 46 9.76 -0.91 -18.46
C ARG A 46 9.53 -1.70 -19.74
N GLN A 47 9.71 -3.02 -19.70
CA GLN A 47 9.50 -3.88 -20.89
C GLN A 47 8.03 -3.93 -21.32
N ALA A 48 7.10 -3.90 -20.36
CA ALA A 48 5.66 -3.83 -20.65
C ALA A 48 5.34 -2.59 -21.49
N ARG A 49 5.94 -1.44 -21.15
CA ARG A 49 5.78 -0.20 -21.92
C ARG A 49 6.49 -0.25 -23.27
N GLU A 50 7.71 -0.78 -23.33
CA GLU A 50 8.45 -0.98 -24.60
C GLU A 50 7.70 -1.89 -25.58
N LEU A 51 6.92 -2.84 -25.06
CA LEU A 51 6.10 -3.76 -25.83
C LEU A 51 4.63 -3.33 -25.94
N ASP A 52 4.29 -2.07 -25.63
CA ASP A 52 2.93 -1.51 -25.75
C ASP A 52 1.83 -2.31 -25.02
N LEU A 53 2.14 -2.88 -23.85
CA LEU A 53 1.13 -3.44 -22.95
C LEU A 53 0.41 -2.29 -22.23
N SER A 54 -0.85 -2.09 -22.59
CA SER A 54 -1.70 -0.96 -22.16
C SER A 54 -3.05 -1.43 -21.59
N PRO A 55 -3.05 -2.15 -20.45
CA PRO A 55 -4.30 -2.43 -19.72
C PRO A 55 -4.92 -1.12 -19.23
N LYS A 56 -6.19 -1.16 -18.82
CA LYS A 56 -6.84 -0.01 -18.16
C LYS A 56 -6.17 0.32 -16.83
N GLU A 57 -5.64 -0.69 -16.13
CA GLU A 57 -4.96 -0.49 -14.86
C GLU A 57 -3.71 -1.38 -14.72
N PHE A 58 -2.66 -0.80 -14.14
CA PHE A 58 -1.57 -1.54 -13.53
C PHE A 58 -1.68 -1.43 -12.01
N GLN A 59 -1.63 -2.58 -11.33
CA GLN A 59 -1.59 -2.67 -9.89
C GLN A 59 -0.27 -3.29 -9.44
N VAL A 60 0.47 -2.62 -8.56
CA VAL A 60 1.79 -3.06 -8.07
C VAL A 60 1.81 -3.00 -6.55
N ILE A 61 2.14 -4.12 -5.90
CA ILE A 61 2.11 -4.23 -4.42
C ILE A 61 3.18 -3.36 -3.71
N HIS A 62 4.22 -2.94 -4.44
CA HIS A 62 5.30 -2.10 -3.93
C HIS A 62 5.60 -0.95 -4.90
N HIS A 63 4.80 0.12 -4.82
CA HIS A 63 4.93 1.27 -5.73
C HIS A 63 5.58 2.52 -5.12
N GLY A 64 6.30 2.39 -3.99
CA GLY A 64 6.86 3.54 -3.25
C GLY A 64 7.92 4.34 -4.02
N GLY A 65 8.60 5.26 -3.36
CA GLY A 65 9.52 6.24 -3.94
C GLY A 65 10.57 5.63 -4.87
N VAL A 66 11.15 4.48 -4.52
CA VAL A 66 12.13 3.76 -5.38
C VAL A 66 11.49 3.29 -6.69
N PHE A 67 10.27 2.75 -6.65
CA PHE A 67 9.53 2.34 -7.84
C PHE A 67 9.20 3.54 -8.72
N LYS A 68 8.62 4.59 -8.13
CA LYS A 68 8.28 5.82 -8.85
C LYS A 68 9.50 6.49 -9.48
N LYS A 69 10.61 6.63 -8.75
CA LYS A 69 11.89 7.13 -9.29
C LYS A 69 12.43 6.24 -10.40
N GLY A 70 12.33 4.92 -10.26
CA GLY A 70 12.79 3.96 -11.26
C GLY A 70 12.03 4.01 -12.58
N LEU A 71 10.74 4.38 -12.57
CA LEU A 71 9.92 4.48 -13.78
C LEU A 71 9.74 5.90 -14.31
N GLY A 72 10.00 6.93 -13.50
CA GLY A 72 9.75 8.33 -13.88
C GLY A 72 8.28 8.52 -14.28
N ALA A 73 8.04 9.12 -15.46
CA ALA A 73 6.70 9.30 -16.01
C ALA A 73 5.93 7.98 -16.21
N GLY A 74 6.64 6.85 -16.35
CA GLY A 74 6.04 5.52 -16.44
C GLY A 74 5.40 5.00 -15.15
N ALA A 75 5.48 5.76 -14.04
CA ALA A 75 4.75 5.44 -12.82
C ALA A 75 3.35 6.07 -12.76
N GLU A 76 3.05 7.06 -13.61
CA GLU A 76 1.75 7.73 -13.61
C GLU A 76 0.60 6.73 -13.87
N GLY A 77 -0.48 6.87 -13.11
CA GLY A 77 -1.65 6.00 -13.16
C GLY A 77 -1.50 4.65 -12.44
N VAL A 78 -0.29 4.24 -12.06
CA VAL A 78 -0.08 2.96 -11.34
C VAL A 78 -0.79 3.00 -9.99
N ILE A 79 -1.54 1.94 -9.72
CA ILE A 79 -2.24 1.72 -8.45
C ILE A 79 -1.41 0.77 -7.59
N GLY A 80 -1.51 0.92 -6.28
CA GLY A 80 -0.97 -0.04 -5.32
C GLY A 80 -1.54 0.25 -3.95
N GLN A 81 -0.74 0.11 -2.90
CA GLN A 81 -1.24 0.05 -1.53
C GLN A 81 -0.54 1.07 -0.64
N SER A 82 -1.31 1.84 0.12
CA SER A 82 -0.79 2.79 1.11
C SER A 82 -1.59 2.72 2.41
N TYR A 83 -0.91 2.80 3.55
CA TYR A 83 -1.56 2.82 4.86
C TYR A 83 -2.22 4.17 5.19
N TRP A 84 -1.67 5.23 4.60
CA TRP A 84 -2.11 6.61 4.81
C TRP A 84 -1.63 7.46 3.63
N ALA A 85 -2.36 8.53 3.30
CA ALA A 85 -1.88 9.60 2.42
C ALA A 85 -2.33 10.98 2.94
N PRO A 86 -1.63 12.07 2.56
CA PRO A 86 -2.07 13.42 2.88
C PRO A 86 -3.52 13.66 2.45
N GLY A 87 -4.34 14.14 3.38
CA GLY A 87 -5.78 14.34 3.20
C GLY A 87 -6.66 13.34 3.97
N MET A 88 -6.10 12.26 4.51
CA MET A 88 -6.82 11.40 5.44
C MET A 88 -6.95 12.04 6.83
N GLU A 89 -8.16 12.02 7.39
CA GLU A 89 -8.52 12.71 8.66
C GLU A 89 -8.66 11.78 9.87
N TYR A 90 -8.38 10.48 9.73
CA TYR A 90 -8.46 9.55 10.86
C TYR A 90 -7.40 9.80 11.92
N GLY A 91 -7.76 9.59 13.19
CA GLY A 91 -6.85 9.69 14.33
C GLY A 91 -6.25 11.09 14.50
N ASN A 92 -4.94 11.17 14.73
CA ASN A 92 -4.21 12.43 14.84
C ASN A 92 -3.18 12.56 13.71
N PRO A 93 -3.60 12.94 12.48
CA PRO A 93 -2.71 13.05 11.34
C PRO A 93 -1.69 14.19 11.51
N VAL A 94 -2.00 15.22 12.33
CA VAL A 94 -1.10 16.34 12.63
C VAL A 94 0.13 15.82 13.38
N LEU A 95 -0.06 15.03 14.44
CA LEU A 95 1.06 14.42 15.17
C LEU A 95 1.93 13.54 14.25
N PHE A 96 1.31 12.75 13.38
CA PHE A 96 2.07 11.93 12.43
C PHE A 96 2.92 12.80 11.47
N GLN A 97 2.34 13.88 10.94
CA GLN A 97 3.06 14.82 10.09
C GLN A 97 4.22 15.50 10.82
N GLU A 98 4.04 15.90 12.08
CA GLU A 98 5.12 16.45 12.91
C GLU A 98 6.24 15.44 13.15
N VAL A 99 5.92 14.16 13.42
CA VAL A 99 6.91 13.09 13.59
C VAL A 99 7.70 12.86 12.29
N MET A 100 7.03 12.83 11.14
CA MET A 100 7.68 12.73 9.83
C MET A 100 8.62 13.92 9.58
N GLN A 101 8.16 15.15 9.87
CA GLN A 101 8.99 16.35 9.72
C GLN A 101 10.23 16.32 10.60
N ARG A 102 10.07 15.97 11.89
CA ARG A 102 11.17 15.93 12.86
C ARG A 102 12.19 14.83 12.57
N SER A 103 11.76 13.71 12.00
CA SER A 103 12.65 12.62 11.61
C SER A 103 13.41 12.90 10.31
N GLY A 104 13.00 13.90 9.53
CA GLY A 104 13.62 14.24 8.25
C GLY A 104 13.37 13.21 7.14
N ILE A 105 12.43 12.29 7.35
CA ILE A 105 12.03 11.30 6.34
C ILE A 105 10.78 11.77 5.59
N ASN A 106 10.53 11.19 4.41
CA ASN A 106 9.33 11.47 3.63
C ASN A 106 8.54 10.18 3.38
N LEU A 107 7.23 10.33 3.18
CA LEU A 107 6.32 9.19 3.04
C LEU A 107 6.59 8.37 1.77
N GLU A 108 7.05 9.00 0.68
CA GLU A 108 7.30 8.27 -0.56
C GLU A 108 8.46 7.29 -0.40
N ASP A 109 9.57 7.74 0.19
CA ASP A 109 10.75 6.90 0.41
C ASP A 109 10.56 5.93 1.60
N PHE A 110 9.65 6.25 2.53
CA PHE A 110 9.33 5.44 3.71
C PHE A 110 7.82 5.12 3.81
N PRO A 111 7.26 4.35 2.86
CA PRO A 111 5.81 4.11 2.78
C PRO A 111 5.24 3.29 3.94
N TRP A 112 6.10 2.64 4.73
CA TRP A 112 5.75 1.87 5.93
C TRP A 112 5.66 2.72 7.19
N ALA A 113 6.13 3.98 7.17
CA ALA A 113 6.10 4.87 8.32
C ALA A 113 4.71 5.00 8.97
N PRO A 114 3.58 5.10 8.21
CA PRO A 114 2.26 5.14 8.83
C PRO A 114 1.89 3.84 9.56
N ALA A 115 2.30 2.67 9.05
CA ALA A 115 2.04 1.40 9.72
C ALA A 115 2.75 1.32 11.08
N TYR A 116 3.97 1.87 11.19
CA TYR A 116 4.67 1.98 12.47
C TYR A 116 3.95 2.95 13.42
N MET A 117 3.50 4.10 12.93
CA MET A 117 2.70 5.03 13.74
C MET A 117 1.44 4.36 14.29
N VAL A 118 0.69 3.65 13.45
CA VAL A 118 -0.49 2.88 13.85
C VAL A 118 -0.15 1.86 14.95
N ALA A 119 0.96 1.14 14.81
CA ALA A 119 1.41 0.19 15.82
C ALA A 119 1.76 0.87 17.15
N PHE A 120 2.36 2.06 17.13
CA PHE A 120 2.64 2.85 18.34
C PHE A 120 1.35 3.35 19.00
N GLU A 121 0.38 3.87 18.23
CA GLU A 121 -0.92 4.30 18.75
C GLU A 121 -1.65 3.14 19.45
N VAL A 122 -1.61 1.94 18.86
CA VAL A 122 -2.14 0.69 19.45
C VAL A 122 -1.42 0.34 20.75
N ALA A 123 -0.09 0.39 20.77
CA ALA A 123 0.70 0.04 21.95
C ALA A 123 0.43 0.99 23.13
N VAL A 124 0.39 2.30 22.88
CA VAL A 124 0.05 3.32 23.88
C VAL A 124 -1.32 3.03 24.48
N GLN A 125 -2.32 2.81 23.63
CA GLN A 125 -3.70 2.57 24.07
C GLN A 125 -3.85 1.26 24.86
N ALA A 126 -3.09 0.22 24.50
CA ALA A 126 -3.07 -1.02 25.27
C ALA A 126 -2.43 -0.82 26.66
N ILE A 127 -1.33 -0.07 26.76
CA ILE A 127 -0.67 0.24 28.04
C ILE A 127 -1.60 1.07 28.93
N GLU A 128 -2.23 2.11 28.38
CA GLU A 128 -3.18 2.96 29.10
C GLU A 128 -4.37 2.15 29.64
N ARG A 129 -4.96 1.27 28.81
CA ARG A 129 -6.08 0.41 29.23
C ARG A 129 -5.68 -0.66 30.24
N ALA A 130 -4.47 -1.21 30.12
CA ALA A 130 -3.98 -2.21 31.07
C ALA A 130 -3.62 -1.60 32.44
N GLY A 131 -3.25 -0.32 32.46
CA GLY A 131 -2.74 0.37 33.66
C GLY A 131 -1.48 -0.31 34.23
N SER A 132 -0.77 -1.09 33.41
CA SER A 132 0.32 -1.96 33.82
C SER A 132 1.16 -2.38 32.63
N LEU A 133 2.44 -2.65 32.87
CA LEU A 133 3.35 -3.28 31.90
C LEU A 133 3.42 -4.80 32.06
N ASP A 134 2.60 -5.38 32.94
CA ASP A 134 2.48 -6.82 33.06
C ASP A 134 1.98 -7.45 31.74
N LYS A 135 2.65 -8.52 31.32
CA LYS A 135 2.39 -9.16 30.02
C LYS A 135 0.96 -9.66 29.91
N GLU A 136 0.41 -10.28 30.95
CA GLU A 136 -0.94 -10.86 30.89
C GLU A 136 -1.99 -9.77 30.79
N LYS A 137 -1.83 -8.70 31.57
CA LYS A 137 -2.71 -7.51 31.50
C LYS A 137 -2.63 -6.82 30.14
N LEU A 138 -1.43 -6.65 29.59
CA LEU A 138 -1.24 -6.06 28.25
C LEU A 138 -1.89 -6.91 27.16
N MET A 139 -1.70 -8.23 27.18
CA MET A 139 -2.33 -9.12 26.20
C MET A 139 -3.85 -9.13 26.32
N ALA A 140 -4.38 -9.07 27.54
CA ALA A 140 -5.83 -8.94 27.76
C ALA A 140 -6.38 -7.61 27.23
N ALA A 141 -5.64 -6.50 27.41
CA ALA A 141 -6.01 -5.20 26.86
C ALA A 141 -5.96 -5.18 25.33
N LEU A 142 -4.89 -5.73 24.72
CA LEU A 142 -4.73 -5.81 23.26
C LEU A 142 -5.85 -6.64 22.61
N ARG A 143 -6.18 -7.80 23.16
CA ARG A 143 -7.23 -8.68 22.62
C ARG A 143 -8.60 -8.03 22.58
N ASN A 144 -8.90 -7.13 23.52
CA ASN A 144 -10.15 -6.40 23.60
C ASN A 144 -10.05 -4.97 23.04
N LEU A 145 -8.94 -4.65 22.38
CA LEU A 145 -8.69 -3.30 21.88
C LEU A 145 -9.52 -3.05 20.61
N LYS A 146 -10.19 -1.91 20.61
CA LYS A 146 -10.75 -1.26 19.42
C LYS A 146 -10.42 0.22 19.53
N VAL A 147 -9.63 0.72 18.60
CA VAL A 147 -9.04 2.07 18.66
C VAL A 147 -9.01 2.72 17.28
N MET A 148 -9.34 4.01 17.21
CA MET A 148 -9.10 4.82 16.01
C MET A 148 -7.62 5.21 15.95
N THR A 149 -6.98 4.98 14.80
CA THR A 149 -5.58 5.30 14.50
C THR A 149 -5.52 6.18 13.25
N ILE A 150 -4.34 6.67 12.85
CA ILE A 150 -4.21 7.37 11.56
C ILE A 150 -4.58 6.50 10.36
N GLY A 151 -4.49 5.17 10.49
CA GLY A 151 -4.86 4.20 9.45
C GLY A 151 -6.33 3.78 9.49
N GLY A 152 -7.13 4.32 10.41
CA GLY A 152 -8.50 3.89 10.67
C GLY A 152 -8.63 3.02 11.93
N VAL A 153 -9.74 2.31 12.07
CA VAL A 153 -10.03 1.53 13.27
C VAL A 153 -9.21 0.23 13.28
N VAL A 154 -8.42 0.05 14.33
CA VAL A 154 -7.68 -1.20 14.60
C VAL A 154 -8.37 -1.98 15.70
N SER A 155 -8.49 -3.28 15.46
CA SER A 155 -8.91 -4.32 16.41
C SER A 155 -8.23 -5.64 16.05
N PHE A 156 -8.38 -6.65 16.92
CA PHE A 156 -7.77 -7.96 16.73
C PHE A 156 -8.84 -9.05 16.73
N ALA A 157 -8.76 -9.96 15.77
CA ALA A 157 -9.56 -11.18 15.77
C ALA A 157 -9.09 -12.15 16.87
N GLU A 158 -9.89 -13.18 17.17
CA GLU A 158 -9.59 -14.16 18.22
C GLU A 158 -8.25 -14.87 18.01
N ASN A 159 -7.87 -15.11 16.75
CA ASN A 159 -6.58 -15.69 16.37
C ASN A 159 -5.40 -14.69 16.44
N GLY A 160 -5.64 -13.45 16.88
CA GLY A 160 -4.62 -12.39 17.00
C GLY A 160 -4.35 -11.61 15.72
N VAL A 161 -5.03 -11.90 14.61
CA VAL A 161 -4.87 -11.12 13.37
C VAL A 161 -5.48 -9.72 13.55
N GLY A 162 -4.66 -8.69 13.35
CA GLY A 162 -5.10 -7.29 13.41
C GLY A 162 -5.87 -6.85 12.16
N THR A 163 -6.72 -5.83 12.30
CA THR A 163 -7.51 -5.26 11.19
C THR A 163 -6.80 -4.12 10.44
N ILE A 164 -5.48 -3.97 10.61
CA ILE A 164 -4.72 -2.95 9.86
C ILE A 164 -4.84 -3.28 8.38
N ASN A 165 -5.42 -2.36 7.62
CA ASN A 165 -5.60 -2.48 6.18
C ASN A 165 -4.82 -1.39 5.44
N THR A 166 -4.44 -1.68 4.21
CA THR A 166 -3.99 -0.67 3.25
C THR A 166 -5.17 -0.21 2.41
N TYR A 167 -5.04 1.00 1.87
CA TYR A 167 -5.97 1.59 0.93
C TYR A 167 -5.37 1.56 -0.47
N PRO A 168 -6.18 1.33 -1.52
CA PRO A 168 -5.71 1.50 -2.88
C PRO A 168 -5.31 2.95 -3.10
N SER A 169 -4.08 3.15 -3.52
CA SER A 169 -3.54 4.46 -3.86
C SER A 169 -3.06 4.50 -5.30
N GLN A 170 -3.32 5.62 -5.95
CA GLN A 170 -2.94 5.86 -7.35
C GLN A 170 -1.95 7.02 -7.42
N ILE A 171 -0.96 6.89 -8.31
CA ILE A 171 -0.09 8.01 -8.68
C ILE A 171 -0.85 8.89 -9.67
N ILE A 172 -1.25 10.07 -9.22
CA ILE A 172 -1.99 11.07 -9.99
C ILE A 172 -1.23 12.39 -9.93
N ASP A 173 -0.94 12.97 -11.09
CA ASP A 173 -0.17 14.21 -11.24
C ASP A 173 1.15 14.12 -10.44
N GLY A 174 1.79 12.94 -10.48
CA GLY A 174 3.01 12.63 -9.77
C GLY A 174 2.89 12.54 -8.24
N LYS A 175 1.69 12.44 -7.66
CA LYS A 175 1.47 12.31 -6.20
C LYS A 175 0.65 11.07 -5.87
N TYR A 176 0.85 10.49 -4.69
CA TYR A 176 0.04 9.37 -4.22
C TYR A 176 -1.27 9.87 -3.63
N HIS A 177 -2.39 9.37 -4.16
CA HIS A 177 -3.73 9.66 -3.66
C HIS A 177 -4.43 8.37 -3.27
N ILE A 178 -5.12 8.35 -2.13
CA ILE A 178 -6.05 7.26 -1.84
C ILE A 178 -7.27 7.44 -2.74
N ILE A 179 -7.69 6.38 -3.42
CA ILE A 179 -8.81 6.43 -4.38
C ILE A 179 -10.06 5.67 -3.90
N TRP A 180 -9.96 4.89 -2.83
CA TRP A 180 -11.06 4.17 -2.19
C TRP A 180 -10.71 3.84 -0.73
N PRO A 181 -11.67 3.78 0.20
CA PRO A 181 -13.10 4.06 0.03
C PRO A 181 -13.41 5.55 -0.13
N PRO A 182 -14.61 5.90 -0.60
CA PRO A 182 -15.03 7.30 -0.75
C PRO A 182 -14.81 8.14 0.52
N GLU A 183 -14.99 7.53 1.71
CA GLU A 183 -14.86 8.22 2.99
C GLU A 183 -13.44 8.70 3.31
N VAL A 184 -12.41 8.14 2.66
CA VAL A 184 -10.99 8.53 2.87
C VAL A 184 -10.25 8.83 1.58
N ALA A 185 -10.97 8.81 0.45
CA ALA A 185 -10.40 9.09 -0.85
C ALA A 185 -9.90 10.54 -0.91
N THR A 186 -8.65 10.71 -1.29
CA THR A 186 -8.01 12.03 -1.47
C THR A 186 -7.96 12.46 -2.93
N ALA A 187 -8.38 11.58 -3.86
CA ALA A 187 -8.71 11.89 -5.24
C ALA A 187 -9.70 10.85 -5.81
N ARG A 188 -10.30 11.17 -6.97
CA ARG A 188 -11.05 10.17 -7.75
C ARG A 188 -10.08 9.30 -8.54
N HIS A 189 -10.40 8.01 -8.64
CA HIS A 189 -9.71 7.07 -9.52
C HIS A 189 -9.72 7.60 -10.97
N LYS A 190 -8.56 7.57 -11.64
CA LYS A 190 -8.39 7.89 -13.06
C LYS A 190 -8.05 6.62 -13.84
N TYR A 191 -8.83 6.31 -14.88
CA TYR A 191 -8.50 5.26 -15.86
C TYR A 191 -7.54 5.79 -16.93
#